data_AF-A0A1F5AJ24-F1
#
_entry.id   AF-A0A1F5AJ24-F1
#
_cell.length_a   1.000
_cell.length_b   1.000
_cell.length_c   1.000
_cell.angle_alpha   90.00
_cell.angle_beta   90.00
_cell.angle_gamma   90.00
#
_symmetry.space_group_name_H-M   'P 1'
#
loop_
_entity.id
_entity.type
_entity.pdbx_description
1 polymer ?
#
loop_
_entity_poly.entity_id
_entity_poly.type
_entity_poly.pdbx_seq_one_letter_code
_entity_poly.pdbx_strand_id
1 'polypeptide(L)' 'MVNYIILYKIRKRVKRILKDKISDGELATTKTSCLGCLADDISWEIYYLMKEKEEGEKDG' A
#
# COMPACT_ATOMS: atom_id res chain seq x y z
N MET A 1 -18.06 -4.74 -0.36
CA MET A 1 -17.92 -3.46 -1.09
C MET A 1 -16.59 -2.84 -0.69
N VAL A 2 -15.84 -2.25 -1.63
CA VAL A 2 -14.50 -1.70 -1.32
C VAL A 2 -14.62 -0.51 -0.39
N ASN A 3 -13.89 -0.55 0.74
CA ASN A 3 -13.80 0.56 1.67
C ASN A 3 -12.68 1.53 1.24
N TYR A 4 -13.04 2.50 0.41
CA TYR A 4 -12.11 3.50 -0.13
C TYR A 4 -11.47 4.39 0.94
N ILE A 5 -12.09 4.57 2.10
CA ILE A 5 -11.50 5.34 3.22
C ILE A 5 -10.29 4.59 3.77
N ILE A 6 -10.41 3.26 3.95
CA ILE A 6 -9.30 2.42 4.40
C ILE A 6 -8.20 2.39 3.34
N LEU A 7 -8.56 2.15 2.08
CA LEU A 7 -7.60 2.12 0.97
C LEU A 7 -6.81 3.44 0.86
N TYR A 8 -7.48 4.59 1.01
CA TYR A 8 -6.82 5.89 1.04
C TYR A 8 -5.81 6.02 2.19
N LYS A 9 -6.17 5.54 3.40
CA LYS A 9 -5.27 5.56 4.57
C LYS A 9 -4.05 4.67 4.33
N ILE A 10 -4.24 3.46 3.78
CA ILE A 10 -3.16 2.54 3.41
C ILE A 10 -2.23 3.24 2.41
N ARG A 11 -2.77 3.75 1.30
CA ARG A 11 -2.01 4.46 0.26
C ARG A 11 -1.20 5.63 0.80
N LYS A 12 -1.79 6.45 1.66
CA LYS A 12 -1.10 7.58 2.28
C LYS A 12 0.10 7.12 3.11
N ARG A 13 -0.04 6.01 3.84
CA ARG A 13 1.03 5.45 4.68
C ARG A 13 2.12 4.78 3.86
N VAL A 14 1.76 3.95 2.87
CA VAL A 14 2.70 3.31 1.95
C VAL A 14 3.53 4.34 1.20
N LYS A 15 2.89 5.38 0.64
CA LYS A 15 3.58 6.45 -0.08
C LYS A 15 4.58 7.22 0.80
N ARG A 16 4.27 7.40 2.09
CA ARG A 16 5.20 8.03 3.05
C ARG A 16 6.42 7.12 3.26
N ILE A 17 6.20 5.84 3.58
CA ILE A 17 7.29 4.86 3.79
C ILE A 17 8.22 4.78 2.58
N LEU A 18 7.65 4.71 1.36
CA LEU A 18 8.45 4.68 0.13
C LEU A 18 9.32 5.92 -0.02
N LYS A 19 8.77 7.12 0.26
CA LYS A 19 9.53 8.37 0.18
C LYS A 19 10.62 8.47 1.24
N ASP A 20 10.33 8.03 2.45
CA ASP A 20 11.29 8.06 3.56
C ASP A 20 12.47 7.15 3.21
N LYS A 21 12.21 5.91 2.79
CA LYS A 21 13.25 4.95 2.35
C LYS A 21 14.08 5.43 1.15
N ILE A 22 13.48 6.17 0.21
CA ILE A 22 14.24 6.77 -0.90
C ILE A 22 15.14 7.90 -0.38
N SER A 23 14.64 8.70 0.56
CA SER A 23 15.40 9.82 1.16
C SER A 23 16.57 9.32 2.01
N ASP A 24 16.38 8.21 2.71
CA ASP A 24 17.40 7.53 3.50
C ASP A 24 18.41 6.75 2.63
N GLY A 25 18.21 6.71 1.30
CA GLY A 25 19.08 6.00 0.36
C GLY A 25 18.91 4.48 0.36
N GLU A 26 17.93 3.94 1.08
CA GLU A 26 17.62 2.50 1.13
C GLU A 26 16.97 2.00 -0.17
N LEU A 27 16.29 2.88 -0.92
CA LEU A 27 15.62 2.56 -2.18
C LEU A 27 16.15 3.41 -3.34
N ALA A 28 16.74 2.75 -4.33
CA ALA A 28 17.14 3.38 -5.59
C ALA A 28 15.91 3.59 -6.50
N THR A 29 15.90 4.72 -7.23
CA THR A 29 14.88 5.02 -8.24
C THR A 29 15.53 5.28 -9.59
N THR A 30 14.76 5.10 -10.66
CA THR A 30 15.15 5.42 -12.04
C THR A 30 14.26 6.52 -12.60
N LYS A 31 14.65 7.09 -13.75
CA LYS A 31 13.85 8.12 -14.45
C LYS A 31 12.44 7.66 -14.85
N THR A 32 12.22 6.35 -14.94
CA THR A 32 10.94 5.74 -15.31
C THR A 32 10.17 5.20 -14.09
N SER A 33 10.72 5.33 -12.89
CA SER A 33 10.07 4.83 -11.67
C SER A 33 8.81 5.63 -11.34
N CYS A 34 7.65 4.97 -11.35
CA CYS A 34 6.38 5.55 -10.93
C CYS A 34 6.10 5.23 -9.45
N LEU A 35 6.51 6.12 -8.54
CA LEU A 35 6.25 5.96 -7.10
C LEU A 35 4.76 5.93 -6.76
N GLY A 36 3.93 6.63 -7.54
CA GLY A 36 2.48 6.62 -7.38
C GLY A 36 1.86 5.28 -7.71
N CYS A 37 2.31 4.65 -8.81
CA CYS A 37 1.84 3.35 -9.28
C CYS A 37 2.25 2.26 -8.28
N LEU A 38 3.52 2.25 -7.88
CA LEU A 38 4.02 1.28 -6.90
C LEU A 38 3.28 1.39 -5.54
N ALA A 39 3.00 2.61 -5.09
CA ALA A 39 2.22 2.81 -3.88
C ALA A 39 0.79 2.26 -4.02
N ASP A 40 0.20 2.34 -5.21
CA ASP A 40 -1.17 1.88 -5.46
C ASP A 40 -1.25 0.36 -5.47
N ASP A 41 -0.34 -0.29 -6.18
CA ASP A 41 -0.24 -1.75 -6.26
C ASP A 41 -0.09 -2.35 -4.85
N ILE A 42 0.89 -1.87 -4.08
CA ILE A 42 1.12 -2.32 -2.69
C ILE A 42 -0.11 -2.06 -1.81
N SER A 43 -0.80 -0.94 -2.01
CA SER A 43 -1.96 -0.59 -1.17
C SER A 43 -3.15 -1.52 -1.39
N TRP A 44 -3.37 -1.94 -2.64
CA TRP A 44 -4.40 -2.91 -2.97
C TRP A 44 -4.09 -4.29 -2.39
N GLU A 45 -2.86 -4.77 -2.53
CA GLU A 45 -2.44 -6.05 -1.94
C GLU A 45 -2.65 -6.08 -0.42
N ILE A 46 -2.24 -5.02 0.28
CA ILE A 46 -2.48 -4.90 1.72
C ILE A 46 -3.99 -4.90 2.02
N TYR A 47 -4.77 -4.15 1.25
CA TYR A 47 -6.22 -4.07 1.46
C TYR A 47 -6.88 -5.44 1.28
N TYR A 48 -6.48 -6.22 0.28
CA TYR A 48 -7.01 -7.57 0.06
C TYR A 48 -6.60 -8.54 1.16
N LEU A 49 -5.33 -8.54 1.60
CA LEU A 49 -4.88 -9.36 2.73
C LEU A 49 -5.65 -9.05 4.02
N MET A 50 -5.97 -7.78 4.27
CA MET A 50 -6.80 -7.40 5.42
C MET A 50 -8.23 -7.91 5.27
N LYS A 51 -8.80 -7.80 4.08
CA LYS A 51 -10.16 -8.26 3.78
C LYS A 51 -10.29 -9.78 3.91
N GLU A 52 -9.30 -10.54 3.43
CA GLU A 52 -9.24 -12.00 3.59
C GLU A 52 -9.22 -12.42 5.06
N LYS A 53 -8.47 -11.70 5.92
CA LYS A 53 -8.48 -11.95 7.36
C LYS A 53 -9.83 -11.65 8.01
N GLU A 54 -10.44 -10.51 7.68
CA GLU A 54 -11.77 -10.15 8.20
C GLU A 54 -12.88 -11.12 7.76
N GLU A 55 -12.74 -11.75 6.58
CA GLU A 55 -13.67 -12.76 6.08
C GLU A 55 -13.39 -14.13 6.73
N GLY A 56 -12.13 -14.55 6.84
CA GLY A 56 -11.75 -15.79 7.52
C GLY A 56 -12.03 -15.81 9.03
N GLU A 57 -12.02 -14.65 9.70
CA GLU A 57 -12.43 -14.52 11.11
C GLU A 57 -13.95 -14.51 11.32
N LYS A 58 -14.75 -14.32 10.26
CA LYS A 58 -16.22 -14.33 10.35
C LYS A 58 -16.84 -15.72 10.15
N ASP A 59 -16.09 -16.64 9.57
CA ASP A 59 -16.52 -18.01 9.30
C ASP A 59 -16.07 -19.04 10.37
N GLY A 60 -15.46 -18.59 11.49
CA GLY A 60 -15.04 -19.42 12.63
C GLY A 60 -15.72 -19.04 13.94
#